data_AF-A0A919V9X2-F1
#
_entry.id   AF-A0A919V9X2-F1
#
_cell.length_a   1.000
_cell.length_b   1.000
_cell.length_c   1.000
_cell.angle_alpha   90.00
_cell.angle_beta   90.00
_cell.angle_gamma   90.00
#
_symmetry.space_group_name_H-M   'P 1'
#
loop_
_entity.id
_entity.type
_entity.pdbx_description
1 polymer ?
#
loop_
_entity_poly.entity_id
_entity_poly.type
_entity_poly.pdbx_seq_one_letter_code
_entity_poly.pdbx_strand_id
1 'polypeptide(L)'
;MNGTLKRAAVACMLMFALLMLNVNYIQVIQAEDLRTDSRNNRNFYARYDVERGRITAGDKVLAESVRNKGSQSHLFAFTRRYPEAETYAHVTGFFAPENETEIERAHNTLLNGTHPDLLIRRGIDLLNSQQSKGANVDLTIMPKAQEAAYKALAQSGKRGAVVAMNPKTGAILALVSLPSYDPNKLSEPNKENVNKASKVYEKDKGSPLLNRAINQSYPPGSTFKVVTAAAFLEKDDSRGAQTQVEAPTRLALPGTNISLPNSGNSACGSGQVSLVYALEVSCNTPFGKIGLDLGYDAMNEQMQKFGAGEELEIPMKVSGSSIGKKEDDPAAIAMTSIGQRSTTMTPLQMAMVAAGIANNGVVMKPYLVNEIADSEGTEIEKADPDELSTAVTEDTARKLREMMVSVVNNGTARLAQIPGVQVGGKTGTAETSGGRAPHAWFISFAGASVDEPEVAVSVIVESGSAGTEASGGQTAAPIAKAVMSAVLGR
;
A
#
# COMPACT_ATOMS: atom_id res chain seq x y z
N MET A 1 -55.01 -14.96 59.34
CA MET A 1 -53.68 -15.05 58.70
C MET A 1 -52.63 -14.86 59.80
N ASN A 2 -51.75 -15.85 60.01
CA ASN A 2 -50.77 -15.85 61.10
C ASN A 2 -49.83 -14.62 60.97
N GLY A 3 -49.85 -13.72 61.95
CA GLY A 3 -49.10 -12.46 61.92
C GLY A 3 -47.59 -12.67 61.80
N THR A 4 -47.08 -13.79 62.31
CA THR A 4 -45.68 -14.18 62.22
C THR A 4 -45.30 -14.56 60.79
N LEU A 5 -46.15 -15.32 60.10
CA LEU A 5 -45.97 -15.66 58.68
C LEU A 5 -46.04 -14.40 57.78
N LYS A 6 -46.93 -13.46 58.08
CA LYS A 6 -47.03 -12.18 57.34
C LYS A 6 -45.76 -11.33 57.50
N ARG A 7 -45.21 -11.24 58.72
CA ARG A 7 -43.96 -10.50 58.99
C ARG A 7 -42.75 -11.15 58.31
N ALA A 8 -42.67 -12.48 58.35
CA ALA A 8 -41.62 -13.23 57.65
C ALA A 8 -41.69 -13.03 56.13
N ALA A 9 -42.89 -13.11 55.53
CA ALA A 9 -43.09 -12.87 54.10
C ALA A 9 -42.73 -11.44 53.70
N VAL A 10 -43.10 -10.43 54.50
CA VAL A 10 -42.72 -9.03 54.27
C VAL A 10 -41.21 -8.83 54.38
N ALA A 11 -40.55 -9.43 55.37
CA ALA A 11 -39.10 -9.39 55.49
C ALA A 11 -38.41 -10.03 54.27
N CYS A 12 -38.90 -11.17 53.78
CA CYS A 12 -38.38 -11.80 52.56
C CYS A 12 -38.57 -10.93 51.32
N MET A 13 -39.77 -10.34 51.13
CA MET A 13 -40.04 -9.42 50.02
C MET A 13 -39.12 -8.19 50.06
N LEU A 14 -38.88 -7.63 51.24
CA LEU A 14 -37.93 -6.52 51.41
C LEU A 14 -36.51 -6.93 51.05
N MET A 15 -36.05 -8.13 51.45
CA MET A 15 -34.73 -8.64 51.06
C MET A 15 -34.61 -8.82 49.55
N PHE A 16 -35.63 -9.38 48.88
CA PHE A 16 -35.64 -9.50 47.42
C PHE A 16 -35.66 -8.14 46.72
N ALA A 17 -36.44 -7.18 47.22
CA ALA A 17 -36.46 -5.83 46.69
C ALA A 17 -35.09 -5.15 46.81
N LEU A 18 -34.42 -5.29 47.96
CA LEU A 18 -33.05 -4.78 48.16
C LEU A 18 -32.04 -5.47 47.25
N LEU A 19 -32.15 -6.79 47.04
CA LEU A 19 -31.31 -7.51 46.09
C LEU A 19 -31.54 -7.03 44.65
N MET A 20 -32.78 -6.84 44.21
CA MET A 20 -33.08 -6.31 42.87
C MET A 20 -32.56 -4.89 42.70
N LEU A 21 -32.69 -4.03 43.70
CA LEU A 21 -32.12 -2.68 43.69
C LEU A 21 -30.60 -2.73 43.58
N ASN A 22 -29.95 -3.62 44.34
CA ASN A 22 -28.50 -3.80 44.29
C ASN A 22 -28.02 -4.34 42.93
N VAL A 23 -28.72 -5.32 42.35
CA VAL A 23 -28.40 -5.85 41.01
C VAL A 23 -28.56 -4.77 39.95
N ASN A 24 -29.63 -3.98 39.97
CA ASN A 24 -29.80 -2.87 39.03
C ASN A 24 -28.74 -1.79 39.22
N TYR A 25 -28.37 -1.50 40.47
CA TYR A 25 -27.27 -0.57 40.76
C TYR A 25 -25.95 -1.06 40.13
N ILE A 26 -25.64 -2.35 40.22
CA ILE A 26 -24.45 -2.93 39.58
C ILE A 26 -24.57 -2.95 38.04
N GLN A 27 -25.72 -3.41 37.50
CA GLN A 27 -25.92 -3.66 36.07
C GLN A 27 -26.22 -2.41 35.24
N VAL A 28 -26.67 -1.32 35.87
CA VAL A 28 -27.04 -0.08 35.16
C VAL A 28 -26.15 1.08 35.58
N ILE A 29 -25.93 1.27 36.89
CA ILE A 29 -25.20 2.45 37.39
C ILE A 29 -23.69 2.20 37.39
N GLN A 30 -23.22 1.06 37.92
CA GLN A 30 -21.79 0.74 37.94
C GLN A 30 -21.28 0.02 36.68
N ALA A 31 -22.15 -0.29 35.71
CA ALA A 31 -21.78 -1.11 34.57
C ALA A 31 -20.63 -0.51 33.76
N GLU A 32 -20.65 0.80 33.52
CA GLU A 32 -19.59 1.47 32.75
C GLU A 32 -18.28 1.54 33.52
N ASP A 33 -18.32 1.84 34.82
CA ASP A 33 -17.14 1.86 35.69
C ASP A 33 -16.49 0.47 35.76
N LEU A 34 -17.28 -0.59 35.93
CA LEU A 34 -16.79 -1.97 35.94
C LEU A 34 -16.29 -2.43 34.57
N ARG A 35 -16.89 -1.93 33.47
CA ARG A 35 -16.49 -2.26 32.09
C ARG A 35 -15.17 -1.59 31.71
N THR A 36 -14.93 -0.38 32.20
CA THR A 36 -13.74 0.43 31.88
C THR A 36 -12.63 0.33 32.92
N ASP A 37 -12.87 -0.32 34.07
CA ASP A 37 -11.85 -0.61 35.09
C ASP A 37 -10.66 -1.37 34.49
N SER A 38 -9.44 -0.88 34.75
CA SER A 38 -8.19 -1.46 34.21
C SER A 38 -7.92 -2.88 34.70
N ARG A 39 -8.58 -3.34 35.76
CA ARG A 39 -8.53 -4.72 36.28
C ARG A 39 -9.47 -5.66 35.53
N ASN A 40 -10.41 -5.14 34.74
CA ASN A 40 -11.34 -5.94 33.96
C ASN A 40 -10.64 -6.55 32.74
N ASN A 41 -10.06 -7.73 32.94
CA ASN A 41 -9.39 -8.50 31.89
C ASN A 41 -10.35 -9.43 31.11
N ARG A 42 -11.67 -9.35 31.33
CA ARG A 42 -12.63 -10.25 30.65
C ARG A 42 -12.57 -10.09 29.13
N ASN A 43 -12.57 -8.85 28.66
CA ASN A 43 -12.46 -8.55 27.23
C ASN A 43 -11.11 -9.00 26.66
N PHE A 44 -10.04 -8.93 27.47
CA PHE A 44 -8.73 -9.41 27.06
C PHE A 44 -8.70 -10.93 26.86
N TYR A 45 -9.24 -11.72 27.80
CA TYR A 45 -9.30 -13.18 27.65
C TYR A 45 -10.28 -13.63 26.56
N ALA A 46 -11.47 -13.01 26.49
CA ALA A 46 -12.50 -13.34 25.50
C ALA A 46 -12.00 -13.22 24.05
N ARG A 47 -11.02 -12.33 23.79
CA ARG A 47 -10.37 -12.19 22.48
C ARG A 47 -9.61 -13.45 22.02
N TYR A 48 -9.16 -14.29 22.95
CA TYR A 48 -8.44 -15.54 22.68
C TYR A 48 -9.32 -16.79 22.84
N ASP A 49 -10.60 -16.61 23.18
CA ASP A 49 -11.62 -17.67 23.19
C ASP A 49 -12.24 -17.90 21.81
N VAL A 50 -11.91 -17.10 20.80
CA VAL A 50 -12.44 -17.25 19.44
C VAL A 50 -11.37 -17.82 18.53
N GLU A 51 -11.73 -18.82 17.73
CA GLU A 51 -10.91 -19.25 16.60
C GLU A 51 -11.02 -18.20 15.50
N ARG A 52 -10.17 -17.17 15.60
CA ARG A 52 -10.13 -16.05 14.67
C ARG A 52 -9.84 -16.58 13.26
N GLY A 53 -10.58 -16.12 12.26
CA GLY A 53 -10.51 -16.65 10.90
C GLY A 53 -9.14 -16.44 10.23
N ARG A 54 -8.86 -17.22 9.20
CA ARG A 54 -7.55 -17.21 8.52
C ARG A 54 -7.44 -16.01 7.58
N ILE A 55 -6.22 -15.51 7.41
CA ILE A 55 -5.86 -14.62 6.30
C ILE A 55 -5.05 -15.44 5.31
N THR A 56 -5.48 -15.51 4.06
CA THR A 56 -4.85 -16.33 3.01
C THR A 56 -4.49 -15.50 1.79
N ALA A 57 -3.62 -16.05 0.96
CA ALA A 57 -3.28 -15.51 -0.35
C ALA A 57 -2.98 -16.71 -1.28
N GLY A 58 -3.95 -17.06 -2.13
CA GLY A 58 -3.87 -18.28 -2.93
C GLY A 58 -3.79 -19.53 -2.05
N ASP A 59 -2.71 -20.30 -2.19
CA ASP A 59 -2.49 -21.53 -1.41
C ASP A 59 -1.79 -21.31 -0.06
N LYS A 60 -1.40 -20.06 0.25
CA LYS A 60 -0.67 -19.74 1.49
C LYS A 60 -1.58 -19.21 2.58
N VAL A 61 -1.31 -19.68 3.81
CA VAL A 61 -1.88 -19.13 5.04
C VAL A 61 -0.92 -18.09 5.61
N LEU A 62 -1.36 -16.84 5.66
CA LEU A 62 -0.55 -15.71 6.12
C LEU A 62 -0.74 -15.44 7.62
N ALA A 63 -1.96 -15.65 8.12
CA ALA A 63 -2.27 -15.57 9.54
C ALA A 63 -3.34 -16.61 9.92
N GLU A 64 -3.17 -17.25 11.08
CA GLU A 64 -4.11 -18.26 11.57
C GLU A 64 -4.16 -18.30 13.10
N SER A 65 -5.24 -18.88 13.61
CA SER A 65 -5.41 -19.14 15.04
C SER A 65 -4.98 -20.56 15.36
N VAL A 66 -4.02 -20.70 16.26
CA VAL A 66 -3.52 -22.00 16.71
C VAL A 66 -4.08 -22.30 18.09
N ARG A 67 -4.66 -23.49 18.25
CA ARG A 67 -5.19 -23.93 19.54
C ARG A 67 -4.06 -24.16 20.55
N ASN A 68 -4.15 -23.50 21.69
CA ASN A 68 -3.21 -23.69 22.79
C ASN A 68 -3.50 -25.01 23.52
N LYS A 69 -2.47 -25.82 23.75
CA LYS A 69 -2.54 -27.09 24.49
C LYS A 69 -1.79 -27.04 25.83
N GLY A 70 -1.22 -25.87 26.18
CA GLY A 70 -0.47 -25.68 27.42
C GLY A 70 -1.36 -25.42 28.64
N SER A 71 -0.74 -25.24 29.80
CA SER A 71 -1.44 -24.99 31.08
C SER A 71 -2.34 -23.74 31.07
N GLN A 72 -2.07 -22.80 30.15
CA GLN A 72 -2.83 -21.56 29.96
C GLN A 72 -3.97 -21.66 28.94
N SER A 73 -4.29 -22.86 28.42
CA SER A 73 -5.33 -23.05 27.40
C SER A 73 -6.74 -22.64 27.86
N HIS A 74 -6.98 -22.59 29.17
CA HIS A 74 -8.23 -22.13 29.75
C HIS A 74 -8.38 -20.61 29.78
N LEU A 75 -7.28 -19.86 29.66
CA LEU A 75 -7.27 -18.39 29.54
C LEU A 75 -7.08 -17.93 28.10
N PHE A 76 -6.35 -18.71 27.31
CA PHE A 76 -6.02 -18.41 25.92
C PHE A 76 -6.22 -19.68 25.09
N ALA A 77 -7.47 -19.95 24.70
CA ALA A 77 -7.80 -21.15 23.93
C ALA A 77 -7.11 -21.17 22.56
N PHE A 78 -6.97 -19.99 21.94
CA PHE A 78 -6.28 -19.78 20.68
C PHE A 78 -5.22 -18.69 20.80
N THR A 79 -4.15 -18.79 20.01
CA THR A 79 -3.13 -17.75 19.84
C THR A 79 -2.93 -17.48 18.35
N ARG A 80 -2.66 -16.22 17.99
CA ARG A 80 -2.45 -15.85 16.59
C ARG A 80 -1.03 -16.18 16.13
N ARG A 81 -0.90 -16.80 14.96
CA ARG A 81 0.39 -17.19 14.33
C ARG A 81 0.48 -16.62 12.92
N TYR A 82 1.68 -16.16 12.57
CA TYR A 82 2.05 -15.66 11.24
C TYR A 82 3.26 -16.48 10.72
N PRO A 83 3.04 -17.50 9.86
CA PRO A 83 4.10 -18.42 9.44
C PRO A 83 5.27 -17.75 8.69
N GLU A 84 4.98 -16.82 7.77
CA GLU A 84 5.97 -16.06 6.98
C GLU A 84 6.03 -14.60 7.44
N ALA A 85 6.16 -14.43 8.76
CA ALA A 85 5.92 -13.20 9.51
C ALA A 85 6.42 -11.92 8.82
N GLU A 86 7.73 -11.81 8.56
CA GLU A 86 8.33 -10.59 8.01
C GLU A 86 7.94 -10.32 6.54
N THR A 87 7.62 -11.35 5.76
CA THR A 87 7.30 -11.21 4.32
C THR A 87 5.93 -10.58 4.10
N TYR A 88 5.00 -10.79 5.03
CA TYR A 88 3.60 -10.34 4.92
C TYR A 88 3.18 -9.37 6.04
N ALA A 89 4.09 -8.94 6.92
CA ALA A 89 3.77 -8.13 8.11
C ALA A 89 2.99 -6.85 7.80
N HIS A 90 3.32 -6.14 6.72
CA HIS A 90 2.61 -4.92 6.30
C HIS A 90 1.34 -5.17 5.49
N VAL A 91 1.02 -6.44 5.21
CA VAL A 91 -0.26 -6.86 4.64
C VAL A 91 -1.16 -7.35 5.77
N THR A 92 -0.72 -8.33 6.55
CA THR A 92 -1.53 -8.90 7.63
C THR A 92 -1.71 -7.92 8.78
N GLY A 93 -0.65 -7.17 9.11
CA GLY A 93 -0.54 -6.50 10.40
C GLY A 93 -0.32 -7.51 11.51
N PHE A 94 -0.73 -7.15 12.72
CA PHE A 94 -0.68 -8.01 13.89
C PHE A 94 -1.98 -7.91 14.72
N PHE A 95 -2.18 -8.90 15.60
CA PHE A 95 -3.29 -8.99 16.54
C PHE A 95 -2.72 -9.05 17.94
N ALA A 96 -2.72 -7.92 18.64
CA ALA A 96 -2.15 -7.77 19.97
C ALA A 96 -3.25 -7.80 21.05
N PRO A 97 -2.89 -8.00 22.33
CA PRO A 97 -3.78 -7.89 23.48
C PRO A 97 -4.76 -6.71 23.48
N GLU A 98 -4.36 -5.56 22.93
CA GLU A 98 -5.09 -4.30 23.06
C GLU A 98 -5.37 -3.59 21.72
N ASN A 99 -4.79 -4.04 20.60
CA ASN A 99 -5.01 -3.44 19.29
C ASN A 99 -4.76 -4.42 18.13
N GLU A 100 -5.11 -3.99 16.93
CA GLU A 100 -4.84 -4.66 15.66
C GLU A 100 -4.30 -3.64 14.64
N THR A 101 -3.62 -4.13 13.60
CA THR A 101 -3.12 -3.32 12.47
C THR A 101 -3.46 -3.93 11.12
N GLU A 102 -3.32 -3.15 10.05
CA GLU A 102 -3.56 -3.58 8.65
C GLU A 102 -4.85 -4.42 8.46
N ILE A 103 -4.79 -5.58 7.78
CA ILE A 103 -5.95 -6.47 7.55
C ILE A 103 -6.56 -6.98 8.87
N GLU A 104 -5.74 -7.29 9.88
CA GLU A 104 -6.23 -7.68 11.20
C GLU A 104 -7.15 -6.62 11.81
N ARG A 105 -6.87 -5.32 11.58
CA ARG A 105 -7.73 -4.22 12.03
C ARG A 105 -8.91 -4.01 11.09
N ALA A 106 -8.66 -3.94 9.79
CA ALA A 106 -9.68 -3.62 8.78
C ALA A 106 -10.86 -4.59 8.82
N HIS A 107 -10.58 -5.88 9.01
CA HIS A 107 -11.61 -6.93 9.05
C HIS A 107 -11.76 -7.55 10.45
N ASN A 108 -11.47 -6.80 11.52
CA ASN A 108 -11.46 -7.34 12.88
C ASN A 108 -12.77 -8.05 13.27
N THR A 109 -13.90 -7.43 12.96
CA THR A 109 -15.25 -7.92 13.29
C THR A 109 -15.62 -9.18 12.49
N LEU A 110 -15.15 -9.31 11.25
CA LEU A 110 -15.31 -10.54 10.45
C LEU A 110 -14.40 -11.64 10.98
N LEU A 111 -13.12 -11.32 11.18
CA LEU A 111 -12.10 -12.23 11.67
C LEU A 111 -12.41 -12.76 13.07
N ASN A 112 -13.06 -11.99 13.94
CA ASN A 112 -13.46 -12.46 15.28
C ASN A 112 -14.91 -13.00 15.35
N GLY A 113 -15.61 -13.11 14.22
CA GLY A 113 -16.96 -13.67 14.15
C GLY A 113 -18.07 -12.73 14.65
N THR A 114 -17.76 -11.47 15.03
CA THR A 114 -18.77 -10.57 15.61
C THR A 114 -19.59 -9.79 14.57
N HIS A 115 -19.17 -9.80 13.30
CA HIS A 115 -19.82 -9.06 12.21
C HIS A 115 -21.32 -9.41 12.06
N PRO A 116 -22.20 -8.43 11.76
CA PRO A 116 -23.62 -8.67 11.54
C PRO A 116 -23.92 -9.77 10.50
N ASP A 117 -23.12 -9.85 9.43
CA ASP A 117 -23.31 -10.87 8.38
C ASP A 117 -23.12 -12.31 8.90
N LEU A 118 -22.44 -12.48 10.04
CA LEU A 118 -22.25 -13.76 10.71
C LEU A 118 -23.32 -14.05 11.78
N LEU A 119 -24.38 -13.25 11.91
CA LEU A 119 -25.43 -13.45 12.92
C LEU A 119 -26.14 -14.81 12.80
N ILE A 120 -26.54 -15.19 11.58
CA ILE A 120 -27.22 -16.47 11.34
C ILE A 120 -26.27 -17.63 11.68
N ARG A 121 -25.01 -17.54 11.23
CA ARG A 121 -24.00 -18.55 11.51
C ARG A 121 -23.76 -18.73 13.01
N ARG A 122 -23.57 -17.62 13.75
CA ARG A 122 -23.45 -17.64 15.21
C ARG A 122 -24.64 -18.29 15.90
N GLY A 123 -25.86 -18.05 15.40
CA GLY A 123 -27.08 -18.68 15.91
C GLY A 123 -27.07 -20.20 15.71
N ILE A 124 -26.65 -20.67 14.54
CA ILE A 124 -26.51 -22.10 14.22
C ILE A 124 -25.43 -22.75 15.11
N ASP A 125 -24.27 -22.12 15.24
CA ASP A 125 -23.18 -22.61 16.09
C ASP A 125 -23.65 -22.73 17.55
N LEU A 126 -24.37 -21.73 18.06
CA LEU A 126 -24.94 -21.74 19.41
C LEU A 126 -25.94 -22.89 19.62
N LEU A 127 -26.86 -23.11 18.68
CA LEU A 127 -27.83 -24.21 18.74
C LEU A 127 -27.15 -25.58 18.72
N ASN A 128 -26.05 -25.71 17.97
CA ASN A 128 -25.27 -26.93 17.86
C ASN A 128 -24.21 -27.08 18.97
N SER A 129 -24.16 -26.16 19.95
CA SER A 129 -23.12 -26.11 20.99
C SER A 129 -21.68 -26.10 20.43
N GLN A 130 -21.52 -25.51 19.24
CA GLN A 130 -20.22 -25.30 18.59
C GLN A 130 -19.64 -23.94 18.97
N GLN A 131 -18.32 -23.88 19.02
CA GLN A 131 -17.61 -22.63 19.27
C GLN A 131 -17.66 -21.78 17.99
N SER A 132 -18.17 -20.55 18.10
CA SER A 132 -18.19 -19.60 16.98
C SER A 132 -16.78 -19.36 16.46
N LYS A 133 -16.65 -19.37 15.14
CA LYS A 133 -15.40 -19.07 14.42
C LYS A 133 -15.50 -17.77 13.66
N GLY A 134 -14.36 -17.18 13.33
CA GLY A 134 -14.27 -16.04 12.45
C GLY A 134 -14.39 -16.39 10.97
N ALA A 135 -14.76 -15.41 10.15
CA ALA A 135 -14.67 -15.49 8.70
C ALA A 135 -13.20 -15.46 8.22
N ASN A 136 -12.93 -16.18 7.14
CA ASN A 136 -11.64 -16.17 6.46
C ASN A 136 -11.58 -15.03 5.45
N VAL A 137 -10.40 -14.41 5.31
CA VAL A 137 -10.13 -13.33 4.36
C VAL A 137 -9.07 -13.79 3.38
N ASP A 138 -9.43 -13.93 2.11
CA ASP A 138 -8.49 -14.23 1.02
C ASP A 138 -8.06 -12.94 0.34
N LEU A 139 -6.76 -12.79 0.12
CA LEU A 139 -6.15 -11.60 -0.44
C LEU A 139 -5.72 -11.80 -1.89
N THR A 140 -5.64 -10.71 -2.63
CA THR A 140 -5.16 -10.67 -4.02
C THR A 140 -3.66 -10.91 -4.17
N ILE A 141 -2.93 -10.94 -3.05
CA ILE A 141 -1.47 -11.11 -3.04
C ILE A 141 -1.11 -12.42 -3.74
N MET A 142 -0.13 -12.34 -4.63
CA MET A 142 0.44 -13.52 -5.27
C MET A 142 1.70 -13.92 -4.50
N PRO A 143 1.73 -15.09 -3.84
CA PRO A 143 2.85 -15.47 -2.97
C PRO A 143 4.21 -15.43 -3.65
N LYS A 144 4.30 -15.85 -4.92
CA LYS A 144 5.54 -15.81 -5.70
C LYS A 144 6.03 -14.39 -5.95
N ALA A 145 5.11 -13.45 -6.25
CA ALA A 145 5.45 -12.05 -6.49
C ALA A 145 5.86 -11.35 -5.19
N GLN A 146 5.14 -11.58 -4.10
CA GLN A 146 5.49 -11.06 -2.77
C GLN A 146 6.87 -11.54 -2.32
N GLU A 147 7.15 -12.84 -2.46
CA GLU A 147 8.44 -13.43 -2.08
C GLU A 147 9.58 -12.89 -2.95
N ALA A 148 9.38 -12.77 -4.26
CA ALA A 148 10.37 -12.18 -5.17
C ALA A 148 10.65 -10.71 -4.81
N ALA A 149 9.61 -9.92 -4.54
CA ALA A 149 9.73 -8.53 -4.12
C ALA A 149 10.49 -8.40 -2.79
N TYR A 150 10.12 -9.19 -1.78
CA TYR A 150 10.76 -9.20 -0.47
C TYR A 150 12.24 -9.57 -0.58
N LYS A 151 12.56 -10.68 -1.24
CA LYS A 151 13.94 -11.16 -1.38
C LYS A 151 14.80 -10.18 -2.17
N ALA A 152 14.32 -9.67 -3.29
CA ALA A 152 15.09 -8.76 -4.12
C ALA A 152 15.37 -7.43 -3.40
N LEU A 153 14.39 -6.86 -2.69
CA LEU A 153 14.61 -5.66 -1.88
C LEU A 153 15.50 -5.92 -0.67
N ALA A 154 15.34 -7.05 0.02
CA ALA A 154 16.18 -7.41 1.16
C ALA A 154 17.65 -7.60 0.75
N GLN A 155 17.90 -8.23 -0.40
CA GLN A 155 19.24 -8.43 -0.97
C GLN A 155 19.92 -7.11 -1.34
N SER A 156 19.16 -6.05 -1.64
CA SER A 156 19.75 -4.74 -1.87
C SER A 156 20.35 -4.15 -0.58
N GLY A 157 19.97 -4.66 0.59
CA GLY A 157 20.41 -4.17 1.90
C GLY A 157 19.96 -2.74 2.20
N LYS A 158 18.90 -2.27 1.52
CA LYS A 158 18.37 -0.91 1.63
C LYS A 158 16.93 -0.94 2.13
N ARG A 159 16.47 0.20 2.64
CA ARG A 159 15.06 0.43 2.98
C ARG A 159 14.30 0.77 1.71
N GLY A 160 13.00 0.50 1.67
CA GLY A 160 12.21 0.78 0.48
C GLY A 160 10.85 0.10 0.51
N ALA A 161 10.20 0.10 -0.65
CA ALA A 161 8.95 -0.59 -0.86
C ALA A 161 8.81 -1.06 -2.31
N VAL A 162 8.00 -2.09 -2.49
CA VAL A 162 7.62 -2.62 -3.79
C VAL A 162 6.12 -2.82 -3.80
N VAL A 163 5.46 -2.33 -4.85
CA VAL A 163 4.05 -2.58 -5.13
C VAL A 163 3.95 -3.20 -6.51
N ALA A 164 3.23 -4.30 -6.62
CA ALA A 164 2.82 -4.88 -7.89
C ALA A 164 1.30 -4.98 -7.94
N MET A 165 0.70 -4.65 -9.08
CA MET A 165 -0.74 -4.73 -9.28
C MET A 165 -1.09 -5.23 -10.68
N ASN A 166 -2.25 -5.87 -10.80
CA ASN A 166 -2.83 -6.23 -12.09
C ASN A 166 -3.40 -4.95 -12.74
N PRO A 167 -2.94 -4.54 -13.93
CA PRO A 167 -3.41 -3.31 -14.57
C PRO A 167 -4.90 -3.32 -14.93
N LYS A 168 -5.44 -4.49 -15.29
CA LYS A 168 -6.81 -4.64 -15.79
C LYS A 168 -7.86 -4.67 -14.70
N THR A 169 -7.48 -5.08 -13.48
CA THR A 169 -8.43 -5.22 -12.37
C THR A 169 -8.15 -4.28 -11.20
N GLY A 170 -6.91 -3.85 -10.99
CA GLY A 170 -6.50 -3.13 -9.78
C GLY A 170 -6.09 -4.03 -8.61
N ALA A 171 -6.15 -5.37 -8.78
CA ALA A 171 -5.74 -6.32 -7.74
C ALA A 171 -4.27 -6.10 -7.34
N ILE A 172 -4.00 -5.94 -6.05
CA ILE A 172 -2.63 -5.80 -5.53
C ILE A 172 -1.99 -7.18 -5.42
N LEU A 173 -0.99 -7.45 -6.25
CA LEU A 173 -0.30 -8.73 -6.35
C LEU A 173 0.89 -8.83 -5.39
N ALA A 174 1.51 -7.70 -5.04
CA ALA A 174 2.55 -7.63 -4.01
C ALA A 174 2.52 -6.26 -3.32
N LEU A 175 2.73 -6.26 -2.00
CA LEU A 175 2.79 -5.07 -1.16
C LEU A 175 3.89 -5.27 -0.10
N VAL A 176 5.10 -4.83 -0.42
CA VAL A 176 6.31 -5.06 0.40
C VAL A 176 6.83 -3.72 0.92
N SER A 177 7.21 -3.69 2.20
CA SER A 177 7.95 -2.59 2.84
C SER A 177 9.13 -3.16 3.61
N LEU A 178 10.31 -2.54 3.46
CA LEU A 178 11.51 -2.88 4.23
C LEU A 178 12.13 -1.66 4.92
N PRO A 179 12.67 -1.82 6.14
CA PRO A 179 12.72 -3.05 6.93
C PRO A 179 11.34 -3.50 7.42
N SER A 180 11.17 -4.79 7.64
CA SER A 180 9.94 -5.41 8.17
C SER A 180 10.09 -5.79 9.64
N TYR A 181 9.06 -6.41 10.20
CA TYR A 181 8.98 -6.83 11.59
C TYR A 181 8.30 -8.20 11.70
N ASP A 182 8.43 -8.84 12.87
CA ASP A 182 7.80 -10.12 13.16
C ASP A 182 6.49 -9.89 13.93
N PRO A 183 5.32 -9.97 13.29
CA PRO A 183 4.02 -9.82 13.95
C PRO A 183 3.77 -10.82 15.08
N ASN A 184 4.47 -11.97 15.12
CA ASN A 184 4.32 -12.92 16.22
C ASN A 184 4.79 -12.32 17.56
N LYS A 185 5.84 -11.49 17.55
CA LYS A 185 6.36 -10.80 18.75
C LYS A 185 5.39 -9.76 19.32
N LEU A 186 4.49 -9.26 18.48
CA LEU A 186 3.46 -8.29 18.86
C LEU A 186 2.11 -8.95 19.14
N SER A 187 1.99 -10.26 18.90
CA SER A 187 0.73 -11.01 19.03
C SER A 187 0.75 -12.01 20.19
N GLU A 188 1.71 -11.88 21.10
CA GLU A 188 1.76 -12.71 22.31
C GLU A 188 0.57 -12.37 23.24
N PRO A 189 -0.05 -13.37 23.90
CA PRO A 189 -1.08 -13.17 24.92
C PRO A 189 -0.48 -12.66 26.25
N ASN A 190 0.48 -11.74 26.18
CA ASN A 190 1.16 -11.13 27.31
C ASN A 190 1.41 -9.64 27.02
N LYS A 191 0.66 -8.77 27.70
CA LYS A 191 0.75 -7.32 27.54
C LYS A 191 2.15 -6.77 27.81
N GLU A 192 2.86 -7.32 28.80
CA GLU A 192 4.21 -6.85 29.14
C GLU A 192 5.22 -7.18 28.04
N ASN A 193 5.16 -8.40 27.49
CA ASN A 193 6.05 -8.82 26.39
C ASN A 193 5.77 -8.01 25.13
N VAL A 194 4.50 -7.83 24.76
CA VAL A 194 4.11 -7.01 23.60
C VAL A 194 4.56 -5.57 23.79
N ASN A 195 4.40 -4.98 24.97
CA ASN A 195 4.88 -3.64 25.28
C ASN A 195 6.41 -3.51 25.17
N LYS A 196 7.16 -4.55 25.59
CA LYS A 196 8.63 -4.59 25.41
C LYS A 196 8.99 -4.67 23.93
N ALA A 197 8.34 -5.54 23.17
CA ALA A 197 8.57 -5.71 21.73
C ALA A 197 8.22 -4.44 20.93
N SER A 198 7.07 -3.81 21.21
CA SER A 198 6.66 -2.55 20.59
C SER A 198 7.71 -1.45 20.78
N LYS A 199 8.21 -1.28 22.02
CA LYS A 199 9.27 -0.30 22.32
C LYS A 199 10.58 -0.56 21.58
N VAL A 200 10.89 -1.80 21.23
CA VAL A 200 12.06 -2.13 20.40
C VAL A 200 11.84 -1.63 18.98
N TYR A 201 10.70 -1.93 18.37
CA TYR A 201 10.38 -1.51 17.01
C TYR A 201 10.17 0.00 16.86
N GLU A 202 9.57 0.66 17.86
CA GLU A 202 9.39 2.12 17.89
C GLU A 202 10.72 2.88 17.97
N LYS A 203 11.73 2.31 18.63
CA LYS A 203 13.07 2.92 18.77
C LYS A 203 13.99 2.59 17.61
N ASP A 204 13.61 1.66 16.74
CA ASP A 204 14.41 1.28 15.59
C ASP A 204 14.45 2.41 14.56
N LYS A 205 15.66 2.87 14.21
CA LYS A 205 15.88 3.96 13.23
C LYS A 205 15.42 3.60 11.81
N GLY A 206 15.23 2.32 11.53
CA GLY A 206 14.68 1.78 10.31
C GLY A 206 13.16 1.91 10.22
N SER A 207 12.45 2.26 11.30
CA SER A 207 10.98 2.35 11.34
C SER A 207 10.31 1.12 10.71
N PRO A 208 10.53 -0.09 11.24
CA PRO A 208 10.06 -1.33 10.62
C PRO A 208 8.53 -1.47 10.62
N LEU A 209 7.82 -0.81 11.55
CA LEU A 209 6.35 -0.79 11.56
C LEU A 209 5.75 0.08 10.45
N LEU A 210 6.53 0.95 9.82
CA LEU A 210 6.04 1.84 8.77
C LEU A 210 5.82 1.07 7.47
N ASN A 211 4.57 1.07 6.97
CA ASN A 211 4.25 0.56 5.66
C ASN A 211 4.61 1.62 4.59
N ARG A 212 5.85 1.56 4.08
CA ARG A 212 6.36 2.51 3.08
C ARG A 212 5.62 2.46 1.75
N ALA A 213 4.92 1.35 1.46
CA ALA A 213 4.19 1.20 0.20
C ALA A 213 2.96 2.12 0.11
N ILE A 214 2.35 2.44 1.26
CA ILE A 214 1.09 3.21 1.31
C ILE A 214 1.08 4.35 2.34
N ASN A 215 1.89 4.32 3.40
CA ASN A 215 1.88 5.34 4.46
C ASN A 215 3.00 6.37 4.35
N GLN A 216 3.87 6.26 3.34
CA GLN A 216 4.93 7.23 3.09
C GLN A 216 4.90 7.67 1.63
N SER A 217 4.95 8.99 1.42
CA SER A 217 5.14 9.59 0.12
C SER A 217 6.59 10.06 -0.04
N TYR A 218 7.11 9.99 -1.26
CA TYR A 218 8.46 10.42 -1.59
C TYR A 218 8.45 11.27 -2.86
N PRO A 219 9.43 12.14 -3.08
CA PRO A 219 9.59 12.78 -4.38
C PRO A 219 9.79 11.70 -5.46
N PRO A 220 8.93 11.65 -6.51
CA PRO A 220 9.01 10.63 -7.56
C PRO A 220 10.20 10.86 -8.50
N GLY A 221 10.71 12.09 -8.60
CA GLY A 221 11.75 12.44 -9.55
C GLY A 221 11.34 12.10 -10.98
N SER A 222 12.28 11.59 -11.78
CA SER A 222 12.06 11.37 -13.22
C SER A 222 10.98 10.34 -13.59
N THR A 223 10.42 9.56 -12.65
CA THR A 223 9.22 8.76 -12.95
C THR A 223 7.99 9.65 -13.21
N PHE A 224 7.93 10.83 -12.59
CA PHE A 224 6.84 11.79 -12.78
C PHE A 224 6.80 12.40 -14.18
N LYS A 225 7.90 12.36 -14.93
CA LYS A 225 7.95 12.77 -16.34
C LYS A 225 6.98 11.98 -17.21
N VAL A 226 6.58 10.79 -16.77
CA VAL A 226 5.51 10.01 -17.42
C VAL A 226 4.17 10.73 -17.30
N VAL A 227 3.84 11.28 -16.12
CA VAL A 227 2.64 12.11 -15.91
C VAL A 227 2.72 13.41 -16.71
N THR A 228 3.89 14.04 -16.76
CA THR A 228 4.11 15.23 -17.60
C THR A 228 3.96 14.94 -19.10
N ALA A 229 4.48 13.80 -19.58
CA ALA A 229 4.30 13.36 -20.96
C ALA A 229 2.82 13.09 -21.26
N ALA A 230 2.09 12.46 -20.34
CA ALA A 230 0.66 12.23 -20.45
C ALA A 230 -0.11 13.55 -20.64
N ALA A 231 0.08 14.52 -19.75
CA ALA A 231 -0.56 15.84 -19.87
C ALA A 231 -0.21 16.55 -21.19
N PHE A 232 1.03 16.41 -21.64
CA PHE A 232 1.51 17.04 -22.88
C PHE A 232 0.88 16.45 -24.14
N LEU A 233 0.70 15.13 -24.16
CA LEU A 233 0.07 14.41 -25.27
C LEU A 233 -1.44 14.61 -25.30
N GLU A 234 -2.11 14.58 -24.14
CA GLU A 234 -3.57 14.78 -24.05
C GLU A 234 -4.02 16.17 -24.51
N LYS A 235 -3.14 17.18 -24.45
CA LYS A 235 -3.47 18.54 -24.88
C LYS A 235 -3.55 18.69 -26.40
N ASP A 236 -3.02 17.76 -27.19
CA ASP A 236 -2.87 17.87 -28.64
C ASP A 236 -2.60 16.49 -29.26
N ASP A 237 -3.62 15.92 -29.89
CA ASP A 237 -3.64 14.57 -30.47
C ASP A 237 -2.62 14.36 -31.61
N SER A 238 -2.18 15.44 -32.25
CA SER A 238 -1.13 15.42 -33.28
C SER A 238 0.25 15.06 -32.71
N ARG A 239 0.41 15.12 -31.38
CA ARG A 239 1.67 14.81 -30.71
C ARG A 239 1.86 13.31 -30.51
N GLY A 240 3.12 12.89 -30.48
CA GLY A 240 3.51 11.50 -30.24
C GLY A 240 5.00 11.37 -29.97
N ALA A 241 5.51 10.15 -30.08
CA ALA A 241 6.90 9.81 -29.78
C ALA A 241 7.93 10.70 -30.52
N GLN A 242 7.64 11.06 -31.77
CA GLN A 242 8.53 11.84 -32.64
C GLN A 242 8.34 13.36 -32.56
N THR A 243 7.40 13.84 -31.75
CA THR A 243 7.21 15.28 -31.53
C THR A 243 8.50 15.89 -31.00
N GLN A 244 8.96 16.93 -31.70
CA GLN A 244 10.19 17.63 -31.34
C GLN A 244 9.93 18.57 -30.15
N VAL A 245 10.76 18.46 -29.11
CA VAL A 245 10.67 19.24 -27.88
C VAL A 245 11.97 20.00 -27.65
N GLU A 246 11.86 21.24 -27.17
CA GLU A 246 13.02 22.06 -26.83
C GLU A 246 13.85 21.39 -25.72
N ALA A 247 15.15 21.32 -25.95
CA ALA A 247 16.09 20.60 -25.09
C ALA A 247 17.35 21.44 -24.82
N PRO A 248 17.21 22.67 -24.30
CA PRO A 248 18.38 23.50 -24.00
C PRO A 248 19.26 22.79 -22.96
N THR A 249 20.57 23.02 -22.98
CA THR A 249 21.49 22.46 -21.97
C THR A 249 21.11 22.87 -20.55
N ARG A 250 20.61 24.11 -20.41
CA ARG A 250 20.07 24.67 -19.18
C ARG A 250 18.76 25.39 -19.52
N LEU A 251 17.69 25.03 -18.83
CA LEU A 251 16.42 25.74 -18.95
C LEU A 251 16.43 26.91 -17.96
N ALA A 252 16.36 28.14 -18.46
CA ALA A 252 16.21 29.33 -17.61
C ALA A 252 14.85 29.27 -16.90
N LEU A 253 14.83 29.46 -15.58
CA LEU A 253 13.60 29.42 -14.79
C LEU A 253 13.02 30.83 -14.65
N PRO A 254 11.74 31.05 -15.03
CA PRO A 254 11.14 32.39 -15.00
C PRO A 254 11.20 33.02 -13.60
N GLY A 255 11.45 34.33 -13.54
CA GLY A 255 11.49 35.07 -12.27
C GLY A 255 12.72 34.79 -11.40
N THR A 256 13.72 34.04 -11.88
CA THR A 256 14.93 33.71 -11.13
C THR A 256 16.20 33.82 -11.99
N ASN A 257 17.37 33.89 -11.35
CA ASN A 257 18.68 33.74 -12.00
C ASN A 257 19.17 32.28 -11.99
N ILE A 258 18.31 31.33 -11.61
CA ILE A 258 18.62 29.90 -11.51
C ILE A 258 18.15 29.22 -12.80
N SER A 259 18.85 28.16 -13.21
CA SER A 259 18.44 27.31 -14.33
C SER A 259 18.30 25.87 -13.89
N LEU A 260 17.39 25.14 -14.53
CA LEU A 260 17.27 23.70 -14.40
C LEU A 260 18.26 23.02 -15.37
N PRO A 261 19.27 22.26 -14.89
CA PRO A 261 20.16 21.51 -15.75
C PRO A 261 19.63 20.10 -16.06
N ASN A 262 20.12 19.50 -17.14
CA ASN A 262 20.08 18.05 -17.30
C ASN A 262 21.11 17.38 -16.37
N SER A 263 20.95 16.07 -16.18
CA SER A 263 21.90 15.27 -15.40
C SER A 263 23.34 15.46 -15.90
N GLY A 264 24.28 15.65 -14.97
CA GLY A 264 25.69 15.90 -15.30
C GLY A 264 25.97 17.22 -16.02
N ASN A 265 25.03 18.18 -16.04
CA ASN A 265 25.11 19.42 -16.83
C ASN A 265 25.32 19.18 -18.34
N SER A 266 24.87 18.02 -18.84
CA SER A 266 25.05 17.62 -20.24
C SER A 266 23.98 18.23 -21.15
N ALA A 267 24.30 18.39 -22.44
CA ALA A 267 23.30 18.73 -23.43
C ALA A 267 22.39 17.51 -23.69
N CYS A 268 21.09 17.75 -23.83
CA CYS A 268 20.16 16.73 -24.28
C CYS A 268 20.06 16.81 -25.81
N GLY A 269 20.98 16.12 -26.50
CA GLY A 269 21.10 16.26 -27.95
C GLY A 269 21.62 17.64 -28.36
N SER A 270 21.09 18.20 -29.45
CA SER A 270 21.57 19.44 -30.08
C SER A 270 20.61 20.63 -29.89
N GLY A 271 19.92 20.72 -28.75
CA GLY A 271 19.00 21.81 -28.41
C GLY A 271 17.52 21.54 -28.71
N GLN A 272 17.23 20.53 -29.53
CA GLN A 272 15.89 19.98 -29.75
C GLN A 272 16.01 18.48 -29.98
N VAL A 273 15.07 17.70 -29.46
CA VAL A 273 15.05 16.22 -29.58
C VAL A 273 13.62 15.71 -29.70
N SER A 274 13.44 14.46 -30.11
CA SER A 274 12.12 13.81 -30.03
C SER A 274 11.71 13.56 -28.57
N LEU A 275 10.40 13.58 -28.29
CA LEU A 275 9.85 13.31 -26.96
C LEU A 275 10.28 11.93 -26.43
N VAL A 276 10.30 10.91 -27.28
CA VAL A 276 10.76 9.57 -26.91
C VAL A 276 12.23 9.58 -26.48
N TYR A 277 13.11 10.27 -27.21
CA TYR A 277 14.51 10.38 -26.83
C TYR A 277 14.67 11.13 -25.51
N ALA A 278 13.95 12.24 -25.33
CA ALA A 278 13.95 12.98 -24.06
C ALA A 278 13.55 12.08 -22.88
N LEU A 279 12.59 11.15 -23.07
CA LEU A 279 12.16 10.20 -22.05
C LEU A 279 13.20 9.08 -21.83
N GLU A 280 13.79 8.53 -22.90
CA GLU A 280 14.80 7.46 -22.89
C GLU A 280 16.03 7.83 -22.05
N VAL A 281 16.63 8.97 -22.36
CA VAL A 281 17.80 9.53 -21.66
C VAL A 281 17.41 10.42 -20.48
N SER A 282 16.10 10.54 -20.22
CA SER A 282 15.54 11.20 -19.04
C SER A 282 16.01 12.65 -18.87
N CYS A 283 15.99 13.43 -19.95
CA CYS A 283 16.36 14.84 -19.92
C CYS A 283 15.43 15.64 -19.00
N ASN A 284 15.95 16.58 -18.22
CA ASN A 284 15.15 17.44 -17.34
C ASN A 284 14.60 18.64 -18.10
N THR A 285 15.41 19.24 -18.98
CA THR A 285 15.07 20.52 -19.59
C THR A 285 13.83 20.49 -20.49
N PRO A 286 13.58 19.45 -21.33
CA PRO A 286 12.33 19.38 -22.09
C PRO A 286 11.10 19.26 -21.20
N PHE A 287 11.16 18.43 -20.15
CA PHE A 287 10.03 18.21 -19.24
C PHE A 287 9.76 19.40 -18.34
N GLY A 288 10.80 20.12 -17.91
CA GLY A 288 10.65 21.40 -17.23
C GLY A 288 9.97 22.44 -18.12
N LYS A 289 10.35 22.52 -19.40
CA LYS A 289 9.74 23.44 -20.38
C LYS A 289 8.29 23.08 -20.67
N ILE A 290 8.00 21.81 -20.91
CA ILE A 290 6.63 21.29 -21.05
C ILE A 290 5.78 21.68 -19.82
N GLY A 291 6.34 21.52 -18.62
CA GLY A 291 5.71 21.94 -17.37
C GLY A 291 5.33 23.42 -17.34
N LEU A 292 6.24 24.30 -17.76
CA LEU A 292 5.99 25.74 -17.88
C LEU A 292 4.85 26.04 -18.87
N ASP A 293 4.79 25.31 -19.98
CA ASP A 293 3.80 25.53 -21.04
C ASP A 293 2.40 24.96 -20.69
N LEU A 294 2.36 23.94 -19.84
CA LEU A 294 1.11 23.35 -19.34
C LEU A 294 0.54 24.15 -18.16
N GLY A 295 1.41 24.59 -17.23
CA GLY A 295 1.03 25.25 -16.00
C GLY A 295 0.56 24.29 -14.90
N TYR A 296 0.39 24.83 -13.69
CA TYR A 296 0.07 24.06 -12.48
C TYR A 296 -1.26 23.32 -12.59
N ASP A 297 -2.32 23.98 -13.06
CA ASP A 297 -3.68 23.43 -13.00
C ASP A 297 -3.80 22.17 -13.88
N ALA A 298 -3.26 22.20 -15.10
CA ALA A 298 -3.24 21.05 -16.01
C ALA A 298 -2.40 19.88 -15.46
N MET A 299 -1.25 20.18 -14.85
CA MET A 299 -0.41 19.16 -14.22
C MET A 299 -1.07 18.53 -12.99
N ASN A 300 -1.75 19.34 -12.17
CA ASN A 300 -2.49 18.86 -11.00
C ASN A 300 -3.67 17.98 -11.44
N GLU A 301 -4.45 18.43 -12.43
CA GLU A 301 -5.56 17.66 -12.98
C GLU A 301 -5.08 16.32 -13.54
N GLN A 302 -4.00 16.32 -14.35
CA GLN A 302 -3.47 15.07 -14.90
C GLN A 302 -3.03 14.10 -13.80
N MET A 303 -2.36 14.58 -12.76
CA MET A 303 -1.93 13.77 -11.62
C MET A 303 -3.13 13.21 -10.85
N GLN A 304 -4.19 14.00 -10.67
CA GLN A 304 -5.46 13.55 -10.07
C GLN A 304 -6.14 12.45 -10.88
N LYS A 305 -6.18 12.56 -12.22
CA LYS A 305 -6.74 11.49 -13.05
C LYS A 305 -5.96 10.18 -12.97
N PHE A 306 -4.72 10.18 -12.46
CA PHE A 306 -3.98 8.95 -12.13
C PHE A 306 -4.25 8.40 -10.72
N GLY A 307 -5.22 8.97 -9.98
CA GLY A 307 -5.59 8.56 -8.62
C GLY A 307 -4.77 9.22 -7.51
N ALA A 308 -3.98 10.25 -7.81
CA ALA A 308 -3.20 10.97 -6.81
C ALA A 308 -3.95 12.22 -6.29
N GLY A 309 -3.99 12.41 -4.97
CA GLY A 309 -4.75 13.49 -4.33
C GLY A 309 -6.17 13.11 -3.88
N GLU A 310 -6.63 11.90 -4.19
CA GLU A 310 -7.84 11.30 -3.63
C GLU A 310 -7.53 10.55 -2.31
N GLU A 311 -8.53 10.43 -1.43
CA GLU A 311 -8.45 9.55 -0.27
C GLU A 311 -8.67 8.10 -0.74
N LEU A 312 -7.59 7.32 -0.78
CA LEU A 312 -7.62 5.92 -1.18
C LEU A 312 -7.54 4.99 0.04
N GLU A 313 -8.26 3.87 -0.01
CA GLU A 313 -8.22 2.81 1.01
C GLU A 313 -8.11 1.43 0.34
N ILE A 314 -7.26 0.54 0.88
CA ILE A 314 -6.97 -0.79 0.31
C ILE A 314 -6.85 -1.93 1.32
N PRO A 315 -7.88 -2.31 2.08
CA PRO A 315 -8.73 -1.53 3.00
C PRO A 315 -7.96 -0.71 4.07
N MET A 316 -6.63 -0.67 4.02
CA MET A 316 -5.83 0.27 4.81
C MET A 316 -5.82 1.67 4.18
N LYS A 317 -5.80 2.72 5.01
CA LYS A 317 -5.65 4.10 4.54
C LYS A 317 -4.33 4.30 3.79
N VAL A 318 -4.42 4.88 2.60
CA VAL A 318 -3.27 5.28 1.79
C VAL A 318 -3.01 6.76 2.01
N SER A 319 -1.76 7.14 2.26
CA SER A 319 -1.36 8.54 2.35
C SER A 319 -1.57 9.25 1.00
N GLY A 320 -2.05 10.49 1.05
CA GLY A 320 -2.25 11.29 -0.14
C GLY A 320 -0.94 11.64 -0.85
N SER A 321 -0.98 11.60 -2.17
CA SER A 321 0.04 12.16 -3.05
C SER A 321 -0.36 13.54 -3.54
N SER A 322 0.61 14.42 -3.83
CA SER A 322 0.34 15.80 -4.23
C SER A 322 1.52 16.40 -4.97
N ILE A 323 1.26 17.32 -5.90
CA ILE A 323 2.28 18.18 -6.51
C ILE A 323 2.63 19.42 -5.65
N GLY A 324 2.07 19.53 -4.44
CA GLY A 324 2.16 20.69 -3.58
C GLY A 324 0.96 21.63 -3.74
N LYS A 325 1.00 22.78 -3.06
CA LYS A 325 0.03 23.86 -3.31
C LYS A 325 0.47 24.67 -4.52
N LYS A 326 -0.47 25.32 -5.21
CA LYS A 326 -0.15 26.30 -6.25
C LYS A 326 0.69 27.41 -5.63
N GLU A 327 1.85 27.67 -6.23
CA GLU A 327 2.79 28.70 -5.79
C GLU A 327 2.74 29.89 -6.77
N ASP A 328 2.94 31.09 -6.26
CA ASP A 328 3.07 32.30 -7.10
C ASP A 328 4.40 32.35 -7.86
N ASP A 329 5.37 31.49 -7.48
CA ASP A 329 6.65 31.35 -8.18
C ASP A 329 6.48 30.58 -9.50
N PRO A 330 6.61 31.25 -10.66
CA PRO A 330 6.45 30.60 -11.96
C PRO A 330 7.52 29.53 -12.25
N ALA A 331 8.65 29.52 -11.52
CA ALA A 331 9.66 28.48 -11.63
C ALA A 331 9.25 27.15 -10.98
N ALA A 332 8.25 27.16 -10.08
CA ALA A 332 7.84 25.99 -9.32
C ALA A 332 7.37 24.83 -10.19
N ILE A 333 6.62 25.14 -11.23
CA ILE A 333 6.02 24.12 -12.08
C ILE A 333 7.06 23.37 -12.94
N ALA A 334 8.17 24.02 -13.30
CA ALA A 334 9.26 23.38 -14.03
C ALA A 334 9.91 22.26 -13.19
N MET A 335 10.16 22.52 -11.90
CA MET A 335 10.71 21.52 -10.97
C MET A 335 9.68 20.44 -10.63
N THR A 336 8.42 20.84 -10.46
CA THR A 336 7.30 19.92 -10.23
C THR A 336 7.14 18.91 -11.38
N SER A 337 7.29 19.37 -12.62
CA SER A 337 7.15 18.55 -13.84
C SER A 337 8.29 17.54 -14.06
N ILE A 338 9.33 17.59 -13.23
CA ILE A 338 10.35 16.54 -13.18
C ILE A 338 10.29 15.74 -11.87
N GLY A 339 9.19 15.87 -11.12
CA GLY A 339 8.93 15.14 -9.88
C GLY A 339 9.72 15.64 -8.66
N GLN A 340 10.11 16.92 -8.66
CA GLN A 340 10.87 17.56 -7.58
C GLN A 340 10.02 18.64 -6.88
N ARG A 341 10.67 19.45 -6.03
CA ARG A 341 10.09 20.53 -5.22
C ARG A 341 9.09 19.96 -4.20
N SER A 342 7.81 20.26 -4.36
CA SER A 342 6.75 19.86 -3.42
C SER A 342 6.05 18.57 -3.84
N THR A 343 6.45 17.97 -4.98
CA THR A 343 5.85 16.75 -5.50
C THR A 343 6.19 15.56 -4.62
N THR A 344 5.18 14.84 -4.15
CA THR A 344 5.35 13.58 -3.42
C THR A 344 4.33 12.55 -3.88
N MET A 345 4.79 11.32 -4.05
CA MET A 345 3.97 10.18 -4.48
C MET A 345 4.18 8.97 -3.57
N THR A 346 3.13 8.23 -3.24
CA THR A 346 3.27 6.90 -2.61
C THR A 346 3.68 5.86 -3.66
N PRO A 347 4.37 4.77 -3.26
CA PRO A 347 4.69 3.66 -4.16
C PRO A 347 3.45 3.05 -4.83
N LEU A 348 2.34 2.92 -4.09
CA LEU A 348 1.06 2.46 -4.64
C LEU A 348 0.54 3.39 -5.75
N GLN A 349 0.49 4.69 -5.53
CA GLN A 349 0.00 5.63 -6.55
C GLN A 349 0.94 5.71 -7.76
N MET A 350 2.26 5.52 -7.57
CA MET A 350 3.18 5.35 -8.70
C MET A 350 2.97 4.04 -9.47
N ALA A 351 2.52 2.96 -8.80
CA ALA A 351 2.11 1.73 -9.49
C ALA A 351 0.82 1.96 -10.29
N MET A 352 -0.13 2.75 -9.75
CA MET A 352 -1.36 3.13 -10.44
C MET A 352 -1.08 3.95 -11.72
N VAL A 353 -0.07 4.84 -11.72
CA VAL A 353 0.37 5.55 -12.94
C VAL A 353 0.80 4.56 -14.02
N ALA A 354 1.65 3.58 -13.67
CA ALA A 354 2.09 2.56 -14.62
C ALA A 354 0.94 1.65 -15.06
N ALA A 355 0.05 1.27 -14.13
CA ALA A 355 -1.12 0.45 -14.39
C ALA A 355 -2.11 1.13 -15.34
N GLY A 356 -2.41 2.42 -15.14
CA GLY A 356 -3.30 3.18 -16.02
C GLY A 356 -2.78 3.25 -17.45
N ILE A 357 -1.49 3.48 -17.64
CA ILE A 357 -0.87 3.50 -18.97
C ILE A 357 -0.90 2.10 -19.61
N ALA A 358 -0.62 1.07 -18.81
CA ALA A 358 -0.72 -0.32 -19.22
C ALA A 358 -2.15 -0.74 -19.61
N ASN A 359 -3.17 -0.13 -18.99
CA ASN A 359 -4.59 -0.45 -19.15
C ASN A 359 -5.33 0.60 -19.98
N ASN A 360 -4.75 0.97 -21.13
CA ASN A 360 -5.39 1.88 -22.12
C ASN A 360 -5.86 3.23 -21.56
N GLY A 361 -5.20 3.72 -20.51
CA GLY A 361 -5.50 4.99 -19.87
C GLY A 361 -6.50 4.86 -18.72
N VAL A 362 -7.14 3.71 -18.52
CA VAL A 362 -8.09 3.46 -17.43
C VAL A 362 -7.33 3.05 -16.17
N VAL A 363 -7.52 3.81 -15.09
CA VAL A 363 -6.95 3.53 -13.77
C VAL A 363 -8.00 2.78 -12.96
N MET A 364 -7.68 1.56 -12.56
CA MET A 364 -8.56 0.75 -11.71
C MET A 364 -8.45 1.16 -10.24
N LYS A 365 -9.53 1.02 -9.48
CA LYS A 365 -9.51 1.13 -8.01
C LYS A 365 -8.63 -0.01 -7.47
N PRO A 366 -7.54 0.30 -6.74
CA PRO A 366 -6.71 -0.76 -6.19
C PRO A 366 -7.48 -1.48 -5.08
N TYR A 367 -7.33 -2.80 -4.99
CA TYR A 367 -7.94 -3.60 -3.93
C TYR A 367 -7.02 -4.73 -3.49
N LEU A 368 -7.18 -5.15 -2.22
CA LEU A 368 -6.32 -6.14 -1.57
C LEU A 368 -7.09 -7.41 -1.14
N VAL A 369 -8.39 -7.30 -0.90
CA VAL A 369 -9.26 -8.42 -0.51
C VAL A 369 -9.89 -9.01 -1.76
N ASN A 370 -9.66 -10.29 -2.00
CA ASN A 370 -10.24 -11.04 -3.12
C ASN A 370 -11.60 -11.64 -2.74
N GLU A 371 -11.69 -12.26 -1.58
CA GLU A 371 -12.90 -12.92 -1.10
C GLU A 371 -12.92 -12.95 0.44
N ILE A 372 -14.11 -12.84 1.03
CA ILE A 372 -14.35 -13.12 2.45
C ILE A 372 -15.42 -14.21 2.52
N ALA A 373 -15.11 -15.29 3.23
CA ALA A 373 -16.02 -16.42 3.41
C ALA A 373 -16.14 -16.78 4.89
N ASP A 374 -17.28 -17.35 5.29
CA ASP A 374 -17.46 -17.84 6.65
C ASP A 374 -16.55 -19.06 6.97
N SER A 375 -16.68 -19.63 8.15
CA SER A 375 -15.86 -20.76 8.56
C SER A 375 -16.11 -22.06 7.79
N GLU A 376 -17.23 -22.17 7.07
CA GLU A 376 -17.55 -23.31 6.20
C GLU A 376 -17.24 -23.04 4.72
N GLY A 377 -16.82 -21.83 4.38
CA GLY A 377 -16.56 -21.41 3.00
C GLY A 377 -17.78 -20.84 2.27
N THR A 378 -18.83 -20.43 2.99
CA THR A 378 -19.92 -19.67 2.38
C THR A 378 -19.44 -18.25 2.10
N GLU A 379 -19.51 -17.82 0.84
CA GLU A 379 -19.12 -16.47 0.40
C GLU A 379 -19.96 -15.40 1.13
N ILE A 380 -19.27 -14.41 1.70
CA ILE A 380 -19.86 -13.21 2.34
C ILE A 380 -19.64 -12.01 1.44
N GLU A 381 -18.41 -11.85 0.94
CA GLU A 381 -17.99 -10.75 0.08
C GLU A 381 -17.03 -11.30 -0.98
N LYS A 382 -17.11 -10.76 -2.19
CA LYS A 382 -16.19 -11.04 -3.28
C LYS A 382 -15.79 -9.75 -3.96
N ALA A 383 -14.54 -9.65 -4.36
CA ALA A 383 -14.02 -8.51 -5.09
C ALA A 383 -14.80 -8.31 -6.41
N ASP A 384 -15.21 -7.07 -6.63
CA ASP A 384 -15.77 -6.58 -7.87
C ASP A 384 -14.87 -5.45 -8.39
N PRO A 385 -13.96 -5.72 -9.34
CA PRO A 385 -13.05 -4.73 -9.90
C PRO A 385 -13.81 -3.54 -10.48
N ASP A 386 -13.42 -2.33 -10.09
CA ASP A 386 -14.09 -1.10 -10.50
C ASP A 386 -13.09 -0.06 -11.01
N GLU A 387 -13.55 0.78 -11.93
CA GLU A 387 -12.74 1.85 -12.51
C GLU A 387 -12.68 3.03 -11.54
N LEU A 388 -11.49 3.57 -11.31
CA LEU A 388 -11.31 4.80 -10.53
C LEU A 388 -11.52 6.02 -11.43
N SER A 389 -10.85 6.02 -12.59
CA SER A 389 -10.79 7.15 -13.50
C SER A 389 -10.26 6.74 -14.87
N THR A 390 -10.46 7.62 -15.86
CA THR A 390 -9.70 7.58 -17.12
C THR A 390 -8.64 8.68 -17.08
N ALA A 391 -7.37 8.28 -16.98
CA ALA A 391 -6.22 9.17 -16.90
C ALA A 391 -5.90 9.85 -18.23
N VAL A 392 -5.93 9.09 -19.30
CA VAL A 392 -5.62 9.53 -20.66
C VAL A 392 -6.47 8.76 -21.66
N THR A 393 -6.56 9.24 -22.90
CA THR A 393 -7.14 8.46 -24.00
C THR A 393 -6.33 7.20 -24.30
N GLU A 394 -6.98 6.20 -24.91
CA GLU A 394 -6.32 4.96 -25.34
C GLU A 394 -5.14 5.22 -26.29
N ASP A 395 -5.27 6.19 -27.20
CA ASP A 395 -4.20 6.57 -28.13
C ASP A 395 -2.99 7.17 -27.40
N THR A 396 -3.21 8.06 -26.43
CA THR A 396 -2.14 8.58 -25.57
C THR A 396 -1.51 7.47 -24.74
N ALA A 397 -2.31 6.56 -24.16
CA ALA A 397 -1.80 5.42 -23.41
C ALA A 397 -0.89 4.54 -24.29
N ARG A 398 -1.32 4.21 -25.51
CA ARG A 398 -0.52 3.45 -26.49
C ARG A 398 0.79 4.15 -26.81
N LYS A 399 0.76 5.46 -27.13
CA LYS A 399 1.96 6.28 -27.37
C LYS A 399 2.92 6.26 -26.17
N LEU A 400 2.40 6.38 -24.94
CA LEU A 400 3.20 6.29 -23.72
C LEU A 400 3.79 4.90 -23.50
N ARG A 401 3.02 3.83 -23.74
CA ARG A 401 3.51 2.45 -23.62
C ARG A 401 4.70 2.21 -24.55
N GLU A 402 4.59 2.60 -25.82
CA GLU A 402 5.68 2.49 -26.80
C GLU A 402 6.94 3.24 -26.34
N MET A 403 6.78 4.48 -25.87
CA MET A 403 7.91 5.27 -25.36
C MET A 403 8.53 4.65 -24.11
N MET A 404 7.73 4.13 -23.17
CA MET A 404 8.21 3.45 -21.96
C MET A 404 8.91 2.12 -22.27
N VAL A 405 8.48 1.38 -23.30
CA VAL A 405 9.23 0.22 -23.82
C VAL A 405 10.57 0.67 -24.40
N SER A 406 10.61 1.80 -25.12
CA SER A 406 11.87 2.34 -25.64
C SER A 406 12.84 2.75 -24.54
N VAL A 407 12.35 3.29 -23.41
CA VAL A 407 13.21 3.59 -22.22
C VAL A 407 13.92 2.34 -21.70
N VAL A 408 13.24 1.19 -21.71
CA VAL A 408 13.82 -0.09 -21.28
C VAL A 408 14.79 -0.63 -22.33
N ASN A 409 14.44 -0.58 -23.61
CA ASN A 409 15.28 -1.15 -24.66
C ASN A 409 16.50 -0.31 -25.01
N ASN A 410 16.31 1.00 -25.12
CA ASN A 410 17.31 1.93 -25.65
C ASN A 410 17.85 2.89 -24.59
N GLY A 411 17.10 3.13 -23.52
CA GLY A 411 17.39 4.15 -22.52
C GLY A 411 18.03 3.65 -21.22
N THR A 412 17.63 4.32 -20.14
CA THR A 412 18.19 4.17 -18.79
C THR A 412 17.74 2.92 -18.02
N ALA A 413 16.78 2.14 -18.54
CA ALA A 413 16.15 1.03 -17.81
C ALA A 413 16.51 -0.37 -18.33
N ARG A 414 17.62 -0.53 -19.05
CA ARG A 414 18.02 -1.80 -19.70
C ARG A 414 18.06 -3.02 -18.77
N LEU A 415 18.40 -2.83 -17.50
CA LEU A 415 18.45 -3.93 -16.53
C LEU A 415 17.06 -4.50 -16.17
N ALA A 416 15.97 -3.85 -16.58
CA ALA A 416 14.61 -4.36 -16.44
C ALA A 416 14.21 -5.40 -17.51
N GLN A 417 15.00 -5.55 -18.59
CA GLN A 417 14.65 -6.44 -19.71
C GLN A 417 14.50 -7.90 -19.27
N ILE A 418 13.42 -8.53 -19.72
CA ILE A 418 13.13 -9.96 -19.52
C ILE A 418 13.08 -10.63 -20.89
N PRO A 419 13.87 -11.70 -21.15
CA PRO A 419 13.82 -12.40 -22.42
C PRO A 419 12.41 -12.90 -22.77
N GLY A 420 11.94 -12.59 -23.98
CA GLY A 420 10.62 -13.03 -24.46
C GLY A 420 9.42 -12.33 -23.83
N VAL A 421 9.63 -11.18 -23.17
CA VAL A 421 8.59 -10.37 -22.52
C VAL A 421 8.76 -8.92 -22.93
N GLN A 422 7.67 -8.22 -23.19
CA GLN A 422 7.69 -6.76 -23.40
C GLN A 422 7.65 -6.07 -22.04
N VAL A 423 8.63 -5.20 -21.79
CA VAL A 423 8.74 -4.44 -20.54
C VAL A 423 8.79 -2.97 -20.88
N GLY A 424 7.82 -2.20 -20.38
CA GLY A 424 7.85 -0.76 -20.40
C GLY A 424 8.19 -0.22 -19.01
N GLY A 425 8.92 0.89 -18.91
CA GLY A 425 9.17 1.49 -17.62
C GLY A 425 9.87 2.84 -17.66
N LYS A 426 10.03 3.43 -16.48
CA LYS A 426 10.77 4.68 -16.29
C LYS A 426 11.53 4.64 -14.97
N THR A 427 12.81 4.97 -15.04
CA THR A 427 13.66 5.19 -13.86
C THR A 427 13.44 6.58 -13.28
N GLY A 428 13.59 6.69 -11.97
CA GLY A 428 13.64 7.95 -11.25
C GLY A 428 14.84 7.98 -10.32
N THR A 429 15.49 9.13 -10.27
CA THR A 429 16.48 9.46 -9.24
C THR A 429 15.98 10.76 -8.63
N ALA A 430 15.51 10.70 -7.39
CA ALA A 430 14.96 11.86 -6.71
C ALA A 430 15.98 12.38 -5.70
N GLU A 431 16.42 13.62 -5.89
CA GLU A 431 17.37 14.27 -4.99
C GLU A 431 16.76 14.40 -3.59
N THR A 432 17.58 14.19 -2.57
CA THR A 432 17.16 14.35 -1.18
C THR A 432 17.84 15.57 -0.56
N SER A 433 17.20 16.16 0.45
CA SER A 433 17.76 17.32 1.15
C SER A 433 19.04 16.99 1.92
N GLY A 434 19.98 17.93 1.94
CA GLY A 434 21.19 17.87 2.78
C GLY A 434 22.33 17.00 2.22
N GLY A 435 22.41 16.81 0.90
CA GLY A 435 23.51 16.07 0.27
C GLY A 435 23.47 14.55 0.51
N ARG A 436 22.33 14.03 0.98
CA ARG A 436 22.10 12.60 1.11
C ARG A 436 21.97 11.98 -0.29
N ALA A 437 22.24 10.67 -0.38
CA ALA A 437 22.04 9.94 -1.62
C ALA A 437 20.59 10.11 -2.12
N PRO A 438 20.34 10.07 -3.43
CA PRO A 438 18.99 10.17 -3.96
C PRO A 438 18.18 8.90 -3.66
N HIS A 439 16.86 9.02 -3.74
CA HIS A 439 15.97 7.87 -3.79
C HIS A 439 15.97 7.27 -5.20
N ALA A 440 16.05 5.93 -5.28
CA ALA A 440 16.01 5.20 -6.54
C ALA A 440 14.60 4.68 -6.79
N TRP A 441 13.97 5.17 -7.85
CA TRP A 441 12.64 4.79 -8.29
C TRP A 441 12.68 4.00 -9.59
N PHE A 442 11.73 3.08 -9.74
CA PHE A 442 11.39 2.51 -11.03
C PHE A 442 9.90 2.19 -11.07
N ILE A 443 9.21 2.67 -12.10
CA ILE A 443 7.86 2.24 -12.43
C ILE A 443 7.90 1.46 -13.73
N SER A 444 7.08 0.42 -13.86
CA SER A 444 7.09 -0.46 -15.01
C SER A 444 5.79 -1.21 -15.19
N PHE A 445 5.61 -1.75 -16.38
CA PHE A 445 4.63 -2.79 -16.68
C PHE A 445 5.26 -3.85 -17.57
N ALA A 446 4.72 -5.07 -17.54
CA ALA A 446 5.17 -6.16 -18.39
C ALA A 446 4.05 -7.13 -18.75
N GLY A 447 4.22 -7.76 -19.92
CA GLY A 447 3.32 -8.80 -20.44
C GLY A 447 3.92 -9.50 -21.64
N ALA A 448 3.22 -10.52 -22.14
CA ALA A 448 3.60 -11.20 -23.39
C ALA A 448 3.66 -10.23 -24.58
N SER A 449 2.80 -9.22 -24.58
CA SER A 449 2.81 -8.11 -25.53
C SER A 449 2.74 -6.77 -24.79
N VAL A 450 3.05 -5.67 -25.49
CA VAL A 450 2.91 -4.31 -24.94
C VAL A 450 1.45 -3.90 -24.74
N ASP A 451 0.52 -4.53 -25.48
CA ASP A 451 -0.91 -4.23 -25.45
C ASP A 451 -1.68 -5.10 -24.45
N GLU A 452 -1.06 -6.15 -23.93
CA GLU A 452 -1.62 -6.98 -22.86
C GLU A 452 -0.67 -7.11 -21.67
N PRO A 453 -0.32 -6.01 -20.96
CA PRO A 453 0.44 -6.12 -19.73
C PRO A 453 -0.36 -6.85 -18.65
N GLU A 454 0.28 -7.79 -17.97
CA GLU A 454 -0.31 -8.61 -16.90
C GLU A 454 0.04 -8.06 -15.51
N VAL A 455 1.07 -7.21 -15.42
CA VAL A 455 1.55 -6.62 -14.16
C VAL A 455 2.06 -5.20 -14.38
N ALA A 456 1.74 -4.31 -13.45
CA ALA A 456 2.41 -3.03 -13.23
C ALA A 456 3.13 -3.05 -11.88
N VAL A 457 4.35 -2.52 -11.84
CA VAL A 457 5.22 -2.55 -10.66
C VAL A 457 5.79 -1.16 -10.39
N SER A 458 5.84 -0.79 -9.12
CA SER A 458 6.50 0.38 -8.59
C SER A 458 7.49 -0.04 -7.51
N VAL A 459 8.74 0.39 -7.65
CA VAL A 459 9.82 0.14 -6.70
C VAL A 459 10.41 1.46 -6.25
N ILE A 460 10.51 1.63 -4.93
CA ILE A 460 11.30 2.68 -4.30
C ILE A 460 12.37 2.03 -3.43
N VAL A 461 13.61 2.47 -3.62
CA VAL A 461 14.72 2.18 -2.71
C VAL A 461 15.16 3.50 -2.09
N GLU A 462 14.96 3.61 -0.79
CA GLU A 462 15.34 4.80 -0.05
C GLU A 462 16.86 4.99 -0.05
N SER A 463 17.26 6.24 0.15
CA SER A 463 18.67 6.56 0.25
C SER A 463 19.28 5.92 1.50
N GLY A 464 20.39 5.22 1.30
CA GLY A 464 21.18 4.65 2.40
C GLY A 464 22.12 5.69 3.00
N SER A 465 22.54 5.47 4.25
CA SER A 465 23.60 6.23 4.92
C SER A 465 25.02 5.90 4.42
N ALA A 466 25.18 4.85 3.62
CA ALA A 466 26.45 4.43 3.04
C ALA A 466 26.27 3.97 1.58
N GLY A 467 27.02 4.57 0.66
CA GLY A 467 27.12 4.17 -0.75
C GLY A 467 26.89 5.32 -1.74
N THR A 468 27.86 5.57 -2.60
CA THR A 468 27.76 6.41 -3.80
C THR A 468 26.84 5.75 -4.85
N GLU A 469 25.94 6.55 -5.41
CA GLU A 469 25.07 6.28 -6.58
C GLU A 469 24.06 5.12 -6.47
N ALA A 470 22.96 5.33 -5.74
CA ALA A 470 21.73 4.58 -5.97
C ALA A 470 20.98 5.22 -7.16
N SER A 471 21.06 4.61 -8.34
CA SER A 471 20.25 5.02 -9.50
C SER A 471 19.05 4.09 -9.65
N GLY A 472 17.91 4.65 -10.09
CA GLY A 472 16.70 3.85 -10.36
C GLY A 472 16.96 2.67 -11.30
N GLY A 473 17.83 2.85 -12.30
CA GLY A 473 18.18 1.81 -13.27
C GLY A 473 19.04 0.67 -12.71
N GLN A 474 19.96 0.95 -11.80
CA GLN A 474 20.87 -0.06 -11.25
C GLN A 474 20.30 -0.79 -10.03
N THR A 475 19.47 -0.11 -9.23
CA THR A 475 18.95 -0.68 -7.98
C THR A 475 17.49 -1.08 -8.08
N ALA A 476 16.60 -0.18 -8.52
CA ALA A 476 15.16 -0.43 -8.51
C ALA A 476 14.68 -1.29 -9.70
N ALA A 477 15.29 -1.13 -10.88
CA ALA A 477 14.90 -1.87 -12.08
C ALA A 477 15.11 -3.40 -11.99
N PRO A 478 16.23 -3.92 -11.45
CA PRO A 478 16.40 -5.36 -11.23
C PRO A 478 15.40 -5.95 -10.22
N ILE A 479 15.01 -5.17 -9.20
CA ILE A 479 13.99 -5.60 -8.22
C ILE A 479 12.64 -5.75 -8.93
N ALA A 480 12.24 -4.76 -9.73
CA ALA A 480 11.01 -4.85 -10.51
C ALA A 480 11.04 -6.02 -11.50
N LYS A 481 12.19 -6.26 -12.16
CA LYS A 481 12.39 -7.42 -13.04
C LYS A 481 12.10 -8.73 -12.33
N ALA A 482 12.61 -8.92 -11.11
CA ALA A 482 12.36 -10.14 -10.34
C ALA A 482 10.87 -10.35 -10.06
N VAL A 483 10.14 -9.26 -9.74
CA VAL A 483 8.70 -9.31 -9.49
C VAL A 483 7.90 -9.58 -10.76
N MET A 484 8.22 -8.89 -11.85
CA MET A 484 7.57 -9.09 -13.15
C MET A 484 7.80 -10.53 -13.66
N SER A 485 9.02 -11.06 -13.54
CA SER A 485 9.31 -12.46 -13.85
C SER A 485 8.48 -13.43 -13.02
N ALA A 486 8.33 -13.17 -11.71
CA ALA A 486 7.54 -14.03 -10.82
C ALA A 486 6.05 -14.05 -11.17
N VAL A 487 5.47 -12.90 -11.56
CA VAL A 487 4.08 -12.82 -12.02
C VAL A 487 3.89 -13.55 -13.35
N LEU A 488 4.81 -13.36 -14.30
CA LEU A 488 4.73 -13.95 -15.65
C LEU A 488 5.20 -15.42 -15.71
N GLY A 489 5.63 -16.00 -14.60
CA GLY A 489 6.14 -17.37 -14.54
C GLY A 489 7.41 -17.62 -15.36
N ARG A 490 8.34 -16.65 -15.36
CA ARG A 490 9.58 -16.65 -16.17
C ARG A 490 10.85 -16.92 -15.38
#